data_AF-A0A954TLT4-F1
#
_entry.id   AF-A0A954TLT4-F1
#
_cell.length_a   1.000
_cell.length_b   1.000
_cell.length_c   1.000
_cell.angle_alpha   90.00
_cell.angle_beta   90.00
_cell.angle_gamma   90.00
#
_symmetry.space_group_name_H-M   'P 1'
#
loop_
_entity.id
_entity.type
_entity.pdbx_description
1 polymer ?
#
loop_
_entity_poly.entity_id
_entity_poly.type
_entity_poly.pdbx_seq_one_letter_code
_entity_poly.pdbx_strand_id
1 'polypeptide(L)'
;GNDRVAVDRWPTFQRRWRVSPPGTFLEISAASHPAMFSLANTEGGVPFQDFRIHQYWQTNPGAGWQTLMRYAGPDHPALLERLVADAGNGTSIGLSGTGRIMILTTPIPALVPPSSSWNELFSADESWPAFYLVRDLTRYIAGRSAELLTVAVGSPVSVPIQEQSEIDGRPRRLQWFPAVDTTPIPIDLPESDEAQGVTAKRILVGRPNHAGVHWIRGDAPGLGFTVNVPRQRLITDRIESSELSKMFGPDSFRQINSIDEMEWTATDGSEVVSLWSPIMLLALLVFLLEQVLGNRFYGRSSAAEARTSKRRVAA
;
A
#
# COMPACT_ATOMS: atom_id res chain seq x y z
N GLY A 1 18.49 -25.86 20.04
CA GLY A 1 19.22 -25.28 18.91
C GLY A 1 20.03 -24.13 19.43
N ASN A 2 21.34 -24.32 19.52
CA ASN A 2 22.32 -23.35 20.04
C ASN A 2 23.15 -22.73 18.89
N ASP A 3 22.69 -22.91 17.65
CA ASP A 3 23.46 -22.50 16.49
C ASP A 3 23.30 -20.99 16.30
N ARG A 4 24.42 -20.29 16.42
CA ARG A 4 24.53 -18.87 16.08
C ARG A 4 24.33 -18.72 14.59
N VAL A 5 23.31 -17.98 14.19
CA VAL A 5 23.06 -17.65 12.79
C VAL A 5 23.61 -16.25 12.54
N ALA A 6 24.72 -16.19 11.81
CA ALA A 6 25.32 -14.95 11.33
C ALA A 6 25.12 -14.88 9.82
N VAL A 7 24.35 -13.88 9.37
CA VAL A 7 24.21 -13.53 7.95
C VAL A 7 24.97 -12.23 7.75
N ASP A 8 25.75 -12.14 6.67
CA ASP A 8 26.49 -10.91 6.37
C ASP A 8 25.53 -9.71 6.35
N ARG A 9 25.92 -8.61 7.00
CA ARG A 9 25.13 -7.38 7.18
C ARG A 9 23.87 -7.48 8.07
N TRP A 10 23.58 -8.62 8.70
CA TRP A 10 22.47 -8.78 9.66
C TRP A 10 22.97 -8.81 11.11
N PRO A 11 22.11 -8.51 12.11
CA PRO A 11 22.48 -8.72 13.50
C PRO A 11 22.74 -10.21 13.75
N THR A 12 23.64 -10.52 14.66
CA THR A 12 23.93 -11.91 15.03
C THR A 12 22.84 -12.41 15.97
N PHE A 13 22.05 -13.40 15.52
CA PHE A 13 21.05 -14.06 16.35
C PHE A 13 21.73 -15.14 17.20
N GLN A 14 21.71 -14.97 18.52
CA GLN A 14 22.45 -15.83 19.45
C GLN A 14 21.63 -17.04 19.89
N ARG A 15 20.47 -16.78 20.49
CA ARG A 15 19.58 -17.82 21.03
C ARG A 15 18.19 -17.25 21.27
N ARG A 16 17.22 -18.16 21.41
CA ARG A 16 15.92 -17.81 21.97
C ARG A 16 16.06 -17.56 23.47
N TRP A 17 15.72 -16.35 23.89
CA TRP A 17 15.63 -15.96 25.27
C TRP A 17 14.22 -16.17 25.79
N ARG A 18 14.10 -16.68 27.02
CA ARG A 18 12.83 -16.85 27.73
C ARG A 18 12.89 -16.03 29.01
N VAL A 19 11.84 -15.29 29.28
CA VAL A 19 11.73 -14.43 30.46
C VAL A 19 10.89 -15.13 31.51
N SER A 20 11.33 -15.07 32.77
CA SER A 20 10.54 -15.57 33.90
C SER A 20 9.25 -14.75 34.08
N PRO A 21 8.16 -15.33 34.59
CA PRO A 21 6.94 -14.58 34.91
C PRO A 21 7.24 -13.37 35.82
N PRO A 22 6.61 -12.20 35.60
CA PRO A 22 5.47 -11.94 34.71
C PRO A 22 5.83 -11.67 33.23
N GLY A 23 7.10 -11.78 32.84
CA GLY A 23 7.60 -11.38 31.52
C GLY A 23 8.22 -9.97 31.53
N THR A 24 8.77 -9.56 30.38
CA THR A 24 9.31 -8.20 30.16
C THR A 24 8.36 -7.40 29.27
N PHE A 25 8.71 -6.17 28.90
CA PHE A 25 7.96 -5.33 27.99
C PHE A 25 8.90 -4.46 27.15
N LEU A 26 8.36 -3.78 26.15
CA LEU A 26 9.14 -2.90 25.28
C LEU A 26 9.33 -1.52 25.91
N GLU A 27 10.56 -1.01 25.88
CA GLU A 27 10.91 0.34 26.29
C GLU A 27 11.52 1.11 25.12
N ILE A 28 11.08 2.35 24.91
CA ILE A 28 11.61 3.21 23.86
C ILE A 28 12.96 3.76 24.33
N SER A 29 14.05 3.35 23.67
CA SER A 29 15.40 3.83 23.98
C SER A 29 15.82 5.04 23.13
N ALA A 30 15.21 5.22 21.96
CA ALA A 30 15.54 6.31 21.03
C ALA A 30 14.32 7.20 20.77
N ALA A 31 13.85 7.92 21.78
CA ALA A 31 12.64 8.76 21.71
C ALA A 31 12.71 9.88 20.65
N SER A 32 13.90 10.40 20.37
CA SER A 32 14.14 11.41 19.33
C SER A 32 14.17 10.85 17.91
N HIS A 33 14.14 9.53 17.75
CA HIS A 33 14.21 8.90 16.45
C HIS A 33 12.91 9.11 15.65
N PRO A 34 12.95 9.45 14.35
CA PRO A 34 11.73 9.73 13.59
C PRO A 34 10.71 8.57 13.55
N ALA A 35 11.19 7.33 13.63
CA ALA A 35 10.31 6.16 13.72
C ALA A 35 9.56 6.05 15.05
N MET A 36 10.12 6.61 16.12
CA MET A 36 9.62 6.51 17.49
C MET A 36 8.95 7.79 17.97
N PHE A 37 9.11 8.91 17.25
CA PHE A 37 8.72 10.23 17.69
C PHE A 37 7.24 10.32 18.11
N SER A 38 6.31 9.78 17.30
CA SER A 38 4.89 9.85 17.67
C SER A 38 4.54 8.97 18.87
N LEU A 39 5.13 7.77 18.96
CA LEU A 39 4.95 6.87 20.10
C LEU A 39 5.51 7.47 21.39
N ALA A 40 6.70 8.08 21.31
CA ALA A 40 7.35 8.71 22.47
C ALA A 40 6.63 9.97 22.95
N ASN A 41 5.95 10.71 22.06
CA ASN A 41 5.20 11.93 22.39
C ASN A 41 3.69 11.70 22.57
N THR A 42 3.25 10.45 22.73
CA THR A 42 1.84 10.16 23.02
C THR A 42 1.49 10.68 24.40
N GLU A 43 0.41 11.45 24.52
CA GLU A 43 -0.08 11.96 25.80
C GLU A 43 -0.38 10.81 26.76
N GLY A 44 0.17 10.87 27.99
CA GLY A 44 0.06 9.78 28.97
C GLY A 44 1.01 8.60 28.74
N GLY A 45 1.79 8.61 27.65
CA GLY A 45 2.71 7.54 27.29
C GLY A 45 2.01 6.29 26.73
N VAL A 46 2.79 5.43 26.07
CA VAL A 46 2.29 4.16 25.56
C VAL A 46 2.49 3.08 26.64
N PRO A 47 1.42 2.41 27.11
CA PRO A 47 1.49 1.49 28.25
C PRO A 47 2.04 0.12 27.84
N PHE A 48 3.26 0.06 27.30
CA PHE A 48 3.88 -1.20 26.87
C PHE A 48 4.02 -2.21 28.02
N GLN A 49 4.09 -1.74 29.26
CA GLN A 49 4.13 -2.56 30.47
C GLN A 49 2.93 -3.52 30.61
N ASP A 50 1.79 -3.21 30.00
CA ASP A 50 0.60 -4.07 30.06
C ASP A 50 0.68 -5.22 29.04
N PHE A 51 1.66 -5.19 28.12
CA PHE A 51 1.84 -6.17 27.06
C PHE A 51 3.10 -6.99 27.31
N ARG A 52 2.95 -8.11 28.00
CA ARG A 52 4.10 -8.91 28.43
C ARG A 52 4.73 -9.66 27.26
N ILE A 53 6.05 -9.74 27.32
CA ILE A 53 6.91 -10.46 26.40
C ILE A 53 7.57 -11.58 27.18
N HIS A 54 7.26 -12.81 26.77
CA HIS A 54 7.72 -14.03 27.39
C HIS A 54 8.94 -14.60 26.68
N GLN A 55 9.05 -14.35 25.37
CA GLN A 55 10.11 -14.89 24.52
C GLN A 55 10.53 -13.91 23.42
N TYR A 56 11.82 -13.89 23.12
CA TYR A 56 12.39 -13.14 22.01
C TYR A 56 13.73 -13.73 21.58
N TRP A 57 14.22 -13.33 20.41
CA TRP A 57 15.56 -13.66 19.97
C TRP A 57 16.58 -12.69 20.56
N GLN A 58 17.57 -13.20 21.27
CA GLN A 58 18.70 -12.40 21.74
C GLN A 58 19.61 -12.09 20.54
N THR A 59 19.77 -10.81 20.22
CA THR A 59 20.58 -10.36 19.09
C THR A 59 21.75 -9.49 19.54
N ASN A 60 22.89 -9.63 18.86
CA ASN A 60 23.96 -8.64 18.89
C ASN A 60 23.89 -7.80 17.60
N PRO A 61 23.56 -6.50 17.67
CA PRO A 61 23.31 -5.67 16.48
C PRO A 61 24.50 -5.57 15.53
N GLY A 62 25.73 -5.53 16.06
CA GLY A 62 26.93 -5.29 15.23
C GLY A 62 27.00 -3.86 14.68
N ALA A 63 28.00 -3.59 13.83
CA ALA A 63 28.20 -2.25 13.27
C ALA A 63 27.13 -1.88 12.23
N GLY A 64 26.65 -0.64 12.28
CA GLY A 64 25.64 -0.10 11.36
C GLY A 64 24.18 -0.35 11.76
N TRP A 65 23.95 -0.97 12.92
CA TRP A 65 22.61 -1.15 13.49
C TRP A 65 22.39 -0.22 14.69
N GLN A 66 21.28 0.50 14.69
CA GLN A 66 20.84 1.34 15.80
C GLN A 66 19.73 0.63 16.59
N THR A 67 19.77 0.70 17.91
CA THR A 67 18.70 0.17 18.78
C THR A 67 17.68 1.26 19.07
N LEU A 68 16.42 1.00 18.72
CA LEU A 68 15.31 1.94 18.90
C LEU A 68 14.46 1.63 20.13
N MET A 69 14.30 0.33 20.43
CA MET A 69 13.61 -0.15 21.64
C MET A 69 14.41 -1.26 22.30
N ARG A 70 14.26 -1.40 23.62
CA ARG A 70 14.87 -2.44 24.45
C ARG A 70 13.81 -3.21 25.24
N TYR A 71 14.19 -4.36 25.76
CA TYR A 71 13.40 -5.09 26.75
C TYR A 71 13.71 -4.59 28.15
N ALA A 72 12.67 -4.20 28.89
CA ALA A 72 12.78 -3.70 30.26
C ALA A 72 13.47 -4.72 31.19
N GLY A 73 14.56 -4.31 31.84
CA GLY A 73 15.32 -5.12 32.80
C GLY A 73 16.61 -5.71 32.22
N PRO A 74 16.57 -6.66 31.25
CA PRO A 74 17.78 -7.21 30.63
C PRO A 74 18.53 -6.26 29.69
N ASP A 75 17.94 -5.10 29.35
CA ASP A 75 18.47 -4.12 28.38
C ASP A 75 18.80 -4.68 26.99
N HIS A 76 18.27 -5.86 26.67
CA HIS A 76 18.46 -6.51 25.38
C HIS A 76 17.76 -5.71 24.27
N PRO A 77 18.35 -5.62 23.06
CA PRO A 77 17.72 -4.93 21.94
C PRO A 77 16.43 -5.62 21.49
N ALA A 78 15.35 -4.87 21.41
CA ALA A 78 14.04 -5.34 20.96
C ALA A 78 13.75 -4.94 19.52
N LEU A 79 13.95 -3.66 19.19
CA LEU A 79 13.77 -3.10 17.86
C LEU A 79 15.09 -2.53 17.36
N LEU A 80 15.53 -3.02 16.20
CA LEU A 80 16.76 -2.62 15.54
C LEU A 80 16.48 -1.98 14.20
N GLU A 81 17.30 -1.02 13.81
CA GLU A 81 17.26 -0.35 12.52
C GLU A 81 18.63 -0.36 11.85
N ARG A 82 18.63 -0.48 10.53
CA ARG A 82 19.77 -0.19 9.68
C ARG A 82 19.37 0.62 8.45
N LEU A 83 20.15 1.63 8.15
CA LEU A 83 20.11 2.33 6.86
C LEU A 83 20.98 1.57 5.85
N VAL A 84 20.44 1.33 4.65
CA VAL A 84 21.11 0.67 3.54
C VAL A 84 21.36 1.73 2.47
N ALA A 85 22.59 2.20 2.37
CA ALA A 85 23.01 3.04 1.25
C ALA A 85 23.01 2.20 -0.04
N ASP A 86 22.52 2.78 -1.13
CA ASP A 86 22.62 2.18 -2.46
C ASP A 86 24.11 2.04 -2.81
N ALA A 87 24.60 0.80 -2.86
CA ALA A 87 25.93 0.52 -3.36
C ALA A 87 25.80 0.58 -4.88
N GLY A 88 26.18 1.71 -5.48
CA GLY A 88 25.99 2.09 -6.88
C GLY A 88 26.44 1.07 -7.93
N ASN A 89 25.76 -0.07 -8.00
CA ASN A 89 25.96 -1.10 -8.99
C ASN A 89 25.04 -0.83 -10.18
N GLY A 90 25.22 0.32 -10.84
CA GLY A 90 24.89 0.64 -12.24
C GLY A 90 23.57 0.18 -12.88
N THR A 91 22.60 -0.34 -12.13
CA THR A 91 21.39 -1.00 -12.64
C THR A 91 20.12 -0.57 -11.91
N SER A 92 20.21 0.36 -10.97
CA SER A 92 19.03 0.98 -10.36
C SER A 92 18.36 1.94 -11.34
N ILE A 93 17.11 1.63 -11.69
CA ILE A 93 16.18 2.50 -12.40
C ILE A 93 15.95 3.75 -11.53
N GLY A 94 16.82 4.76 -11.62
CA GLY A 94 16.62 6.13 -11.10
C GLY A 94 16.24 6.32 -9.62
N LEU A 95 16.18 5.28 -8.80
CA LEU A 95 15.76 5.33 -7.40
C LEU A 95 16.98 5.42 -6.50
N SER A 96 17.65 6.58 -6.50
CA SER A 96 18.66 6.92 -5.50
C SER A 96 17.97 7.14 -4.14
N GLY A 97 17.74 6.06 -3.41
CA GLY A 97 17.11 6.07 -2.09
C GLY A 97 17.87 5.22 -1.09
N THR A 98 18.10 5.75 0.11
CA THR A 98 18.60 4.97 1.23
C THR A 98 17.50 4.01 1.68
N GLY A 99 17.67 2.71 1.46
CA GLY A 99 16.76 1.69 1.97
C GLY A 99 16.79 1.66 3.50
N ARG A 100 15.68 1.27 4.13
CA ARG A 100 15.58 1.14 5.59
C ARG A 100 15.19 -0.29 5.93
N ILE A 101 15.94 -0.92 6.83
CA ILE A 101 15.61 -2.24 7.38
C ILE A 101 15.34 -2.08 8.86
N MET A 102 14.24 -2.66 9.33
CA MET A 102 13.92 -2.76 10.75
C MET A 102 13.66 -4.21 11.15
N ILE A 103 14.10 -4.58 12.34
CA ILE A 103 13.95 -5.92 12.89
C ILE A 103 13.37 -5.80 14.29
N LEU A 104 12.19 -6.38 14.50
CA LEU A 104 11.66 -6.67 15.83
C LEU A 104 12.06 -8.10 16.21
N THR A 105 12.65 -8.28 17.39
CA THR A 105 13.20 -9.58 17.83
C THR A 105 12.17 -10.51 18.46
N THR A 106 10.92 -10.06 18.58
CA THR A 106 9.74 -10.86 18.94
C THR A 106 8.73 -10.82 17.78
N PRO A 107 7.99 -11.91 17.49
CA PRO A 107 7.05 -11.96 16.35
C PRO A 107 5.85 -11.02 16.53
N ILE A 108 5.31 -10.48 15.42
CA ILE A 108 4.21 -9.51 15.39
C ILE A 108 2.80 -10.13 15.18
N PRO A 109 2.67 -11.44 14.86
CA PRO A 109 1.40 -12.12 15.08
C PRO A 109 1.57 -13.50 15.72
N ALA A 110 0.86 -13.76 16.81
CA ALA A 110 0.71 -15.09 17.36
C ALA A 110 -0.76 -15.51 17.27
N LEU A 111 -1.20 -15.98 16.10
CA LEU A 111 -2.34 -16.91 16.01
C LEU A 111 -1.89 -18.29 16.50
N VAL A 112 -1.35 -18.33 17.71
CA VAL A 112 -0.71 -19.49 18.32
C VAL A 112 -1.42 -19.75 19.63
N PRO A 113 -1.63 -21.02 20.02
CA PRO A 113 -2.24 -21.35 21.31
C PRO A 113 -1.54 -20.61 22.47
N PRO A 114 -2.29 -20.13 23.49
CA PRO A 114 -1.75 -19.33 24.60
C PRO A 114 -0.54 -19.96 25.31
N SER A 115 -0.46 -21.29 25.33
CA SER A 115 0.66 -22.05 25.91
C SER A 115 2.00 -21.88 25.18
N SER A 116 2.00 -21.23 24.01
CA SER A 116 3.17 -21.00 23.17
C SER A 116 3.28 -19.55 22.67
N SER A 117 2.59 -18.61 23.32
CA SER A 117 2.71 -17.19 23.00
C SER A 117 4.10 -16.66 23.35
N TRP A 118 4.68 -15.87 22.45
CA TRP A 118 5.97 -15.21 22.68
C TRP A 118 5.78 -13.85 23.34
N ASN A 119 4.64 -13.22 23.08
CA ASN A 119 4.26 -11.93 23.60
C ASN A 119 2.73 -11.80 23.59
N GLU A 120 2.25 -10.77 24.27
CA GLU A 120 0.83 -10.43 24.40
C GLU A 120 0.46 -9.16 23.63
N LEU A 121 1.34 -8.69 22.72
CA LEU A 121 1.16 -7.42 21.99
C LEU A 121 -0.21 -7.31 21.29
N PHE A 122 -0.70 -8.42 20.72
CA PHE A 122 -1.99 -8.50 20.03
C PHE A 122 -2.99 -9.45 20.71
N SER A 123 -2.73 -9.84 21.96
CA SER A 123 -3.58 -10.76 22.71
C SER A 123 -4.38 -10.09 23.83
N ALA A 124 -4.06 -8.84 24.15
CA ALA A 124 -4.79 -8.06 25.15
C ALA A 124 -6.07 -7.44 24.58
N ASP A 125 -7.05 -7.21 25.47
CA ASP A 125 -8.36 -6.63 25.14
C ASP A 125 -8.23 -5.27 24.42
N GLU A 126 -7.20 -4.49 24.76
CA GLU A 126 -6.91 -3.18 24.17
C GLU A 126 -5.55 -3.15 23.44
N SER A 127 -5.44 -3.87 22.31
CA SER A 127 -4.19 -3.98 21.52
C SER A 127 -3.76 -2.69 20.77
N TRP A 128 -4.28 -1.51 21.11
CA TRP A 128 -3.98 -0.26 20.42
C TRP A 128 -2.48 0.11 20.40
N PRO A 129 -1.67 -0.14 21.46
CA PRO A 129 -0.23 0.16 21.43
C PRO A 129 0.52 -0.61 20.36
N ALA A 130 0.15 -1.88 20.17
CA ALA A 130 0.76 -2.73 19.17
C ALA A 130 0.36 -2.31 17.74
N PHE A 131 -0.90 -1.92 17.52
CA PHE A 131 -1.33 -1.35 16.25
C PHE A 131 -0.62 -0.03 15.96
N TYR A 132 -0.47 0.84 16.95
CA TYR A 132 0.24 2.10 16.81
C TYR A 132 1.72 1.85 16.48
N LEU A 133 2.38 0.94 17.20
CA LEU A 133 3.76 0.54 16.92
C LEU A 133 3.92 0.08 15.47
N VAL A 134 3.12 -0.89 15.02
CA VAL A 134 3.21 -1.40 13.64
C VAL A 134 2.95 -0.28 12.63
N ARG A 135 1.92 0.53 12.83
CA ARG A 135 1.57 1.64 11.94
C ARG A 135 2.72 2.63 11.77
N ASP A 136 3.35 3.05 12.87
CA ASP A 136 4.41 4.05 12.84
C ASP A 136 5.70 3.47 12.25
N LEU A 137 6.04 2.21 12.56
CA LEU A 137 7.16 1.51 11.91
C LEU A 137 6.93 1.36 10.41
N THR A 138 5.75 0.92 9.98
CA THR A 138 5.41 0.80 8.56
C THR A 138 5.48 2.15 7.85
N ARG A 139 4.96 3.22 8.47
CA ARG A 139 5.04 4.58 7.90
C ARG A 139 6.49 5.02 7.71
N TYR A 140 7.34 4.74 8.70
CA TYR A 140 8.75 5.10 8.65
C TYR A 140 9.53 4.32 7.59
N ILE A 141 9.33 2.99 7.50
CA ILE A 141 10.01 2.13 6.52
C ILE A 141 9.55 2.45 5.09
N ALA A 142 8.27 2.75 4.89
CA ALA A 142 7.72 3.14 3.60
C ALA A 142 8.24 4.51 3.09
N GLY A 143 9.14 5.16 3.82
CA GLY A 143 9.67 6.48 3.45
C GLY A 143 8.61 7.59 3.52
N ARG A 144 7.43 7.31 4.07
CA ARG A 144 6.33 8.28 4.22
C ARG A 144 6.59 9.27 5.36
N SER A 145 7.82 9.34 5.85
CA SER A 145 8.26 10.24 6.91
C SER A 145 8.49 11.65 6.37
N ALA A 146 7.60 12.56 6.75
CA ALA A 146 7.81 14.00 6.95
C ALA A 146 7.91 14.95 5.76
N GLU A 147 7.77 14.52 4.51
CA GLU A 147 7.50 15.48 3.43
C GLU A 147 6.01 15.74 3.33
N LEU A 148 5.61 16.94 3.77
CA LEU A 148 4.27 17.50 3.52
C LEU A 148 4.12 17.77 2.02
N LEU A 149 3.98 16.71 1.22
CA LEU A 149 3.43 16.76 -0.13
C LEU A 149 1.90 16.94 -0.09
N THR A 150 1.35 17.30 1.06
CA THR A 150 -0.05 17.66 1.23
C THR A 150 -0.10 18.95 2.05
N VAL A 151 -0.56 20.02 1.43
CA VAL A 151 -0.63 21.36 2.03
C VAL A 151 -2.03 21.94 1.89
N ALA A 152 -2.33 22.98 2.66
CA ALA A 152 -3.58 23.72 2.51
C ALA A 152 -3.48 24.76 1.37
N VAL A 153 -4.61 25.04 0.71
CA VAL A 153 -4.71 26.18 -0.24
C VAL A 153 -4.29 27.47 0.46
N GLY A 154 -3.37 28.22 -0.17
CA GLY A 154 -2.82 29.48 0.32
C GLY A 154 -1.60 29.33 1.24
N SER A 155 -1.24 28.12 1.66
CA SER A 155 -0.03 27.90 2.48
C SER A 155 1.24 27.88 1.62
N PRO A 156 2.36 28.45 2.08
CA PRO A 156 3.62 28.36 1.34
C PRO A 156 4.12 26.90 1.28
N VAL A 157 4.56 26.47 0.09
CA VAL A 157 5.03 25.10 -0.15
C VAL A 157 6.53 25.10 -0.40
N SER A 158 7.26 24.28 0.36
CA SER A 158 8.66 23.96 0.07
C SER A 158 8.79 22.47 -0.25
N VAL A 159 9.46 22.17 -1.37
CA VAL A 159 9.67 20.81 -1.84
C VAL A 159 11.17 20.54 -1.89
N PRO A 160 11.68 19.44 -1.33
CA PRO A 160 13.08 19.09 -1.50
C PRO A 160 13.34 18.59 -2.92
N ILE A 161 14.50 18.94 -3.44
CA ILE A 161 15.04 18.47 -4.70
C ILE A 161 16.33 17.73 -4.41
N GLN A 162 16.52 16.58 -5.07
CA GLN A 162 17.81 15.92 -5.06
C GLN A 162 18.79 16.68 -5.97
N GLU A 163 20.02 16.83 -5.51
CA GLU A 163 21.15 17.20 -6.36
C GLU A 163 21.41 16.03 -7.31
N GLN A 164 20.82 16.10 -8.50
CA GLN A 164 21.39 15.43 -9.64
C GLN A 164 22.40 16.40 -10.24
N SER A 165 23.64 15.92 -10.38
CA SER A 165 24.73 16.64 -11.01
C SER A 165 24.24 17.27 -12.31
N GLU A 166 24.64 18.52 -12.50
CA GLU A 166 24.45 19.33 -13.70
C GLU A 166 24.54 18.46 -14.96
N ILE A 167 23.40 18.09 -15.54
CA ILE A 167 23.39 17.37 -16.81
C ILE A 167 23.76 18.41 -17.87
N ASP A 168 25.00 18.32 -18.34
CA ASP A 168 25.45 18.96 -19.58
C ASP A 168 25.57 20.50 -19.54
N GLY A 169 25.94 21.08 -18.38
CA GLY A 169 26.30 22.50 -18.26
C GLY A 169 25.18 23.49 -18.54
N ARG A 170 23.92 23.04 -18.51
CA ARG A 170 22.73 23.88 -18.70
C ARG A 170 22.12 24.21 -17.34
N PRO A 171 21.75 25.48 -17.09
CA PRO A 171 21.07 25.84 -15.84
C PRO A 171 19.75 25.07 -15.73
N ARG A 172 19.59 24.35 -14.62
CA ARG A 172 18.39 23.54 -14.34
C ARG A 172 17.17 24.46 -14.27
N ARG A 173 16.23 24.30 -15.19
CA ARG A 173 14.95 25.04 -15.19
C ARG A 173 13.86 24.16 -14.60
N LEU A 174 13.35 24.54 -13.44
CA LEU A 174 12.17 23.91 -12.84
C LEU A 174 10.92 24.73 -13.17
N GLN A 175 9.83 24.05 -13.45
CA GLN A 175 8.54 24.65 -13.75
C GLN A 175 7.45 24.00 -12.90
N TRP A 176 6.64 24.85 -12.29
CA TRP A 176 5.45 24.45 -11.55
C TRP A 176 4.22 24.46 -12.46
N PHE A 177 3.48 23.36 -12.44
CA PHE A 177 2.22 23.16 -13.13
C PHE A 177 1.10 23.13 -12.09
N PRO A 178 0.28 24.19 -11.99
CA PRO A 178 -0.85 24.21 -11.09
C PRO A 178 -1.92 23.16 -11.45
N ALA A 179 -2.80 22.84 -10.50
CA ALA A 179 -3.86 21.83 -10.68
C ALA A 179 -4.93 22.23 -11.73
N VAL A 180 -5.00 23.51 -12.08
CA VAL A 180 -5.91 24.05 -13.11
C VAL A 180 -5.10 24.32 -14.37
N ASP A 181 -5.71 24.13 -15.54
CA ASP A 181 -5.09 24.34 -16.86
C ASP A 181 -4.65 25.81 -17.02
N THR A 182 -3.43 26.07 -16.56
CA THR A 182 -2.83 27.39 -16.44
C THR A 182 -1.40 27.31 -16.92
N THR A 183 -0.88 28.44 -17.38
CA THR A 183 0.47 28.54 -17.91
C THR A 183 1.48 28.09 -16.84
N PRO A 184 2.46 27.23 -17.18
CA PRO A 184 3.47 26.79 -16.23
C PRO A 184 4.28 27.97 -15.68
N ILE A 185 4.55 27.94 -14.37
CA ILE A 185 5.23 29.02 -13.65
C ILE A 185 6.69 28.60 -13.43
N PRO A 186 7.69 29.37 -13.90
CA PRO A 186 9.10 29.07 -13.65
C PRO A 186 9.42 29.19 -12.15
N ILE A 187 10.27 28.30 -11.66
CA ILE A 187 10.76 28.30 -10.27
C ILE A 187 12.24 28.67 -10.29
N ASP A 188 12.58 29.73 -9.55
CA ASP A 188 13.97 30.12 -9.34
C ASP A 188 14.64 29.17 -8.34
N LEU A 189 15.84 28.71 -8.70
CA LEU A 189 16.67 27.89 -7.83
C LEU A 189 17.58 28.81 -7.01
N PRO A 190 17.68 28.64 -5.68
CA PRO A 190 18.65 29.40 -4.90
C PRO A 190 20.07 29.06 -5.36
N GLU A 191 20.99 30.02 -5.39
CA GLU A 191 22.42 29.76 -5.66
C GLU A 191 22.98 28.81 -4.58
N SER A 192 23.88 27.91 -4.98
CA SER A 192 24.48 26.92 -4.09
C SER A 192 25.57 27.56 -3.23
N ASP A 193 25.33 27.72 -1.94
CA ASP A 193 26.41 27.91 -0.96
C ASP A 193 27.01 26.53 -0.64
N GLU A 194 28.18 26.23 -1.22
CA GLU A 194 28.94 24.98 -1.04
C GLU A 194 29.43 24.75 0.41
N ALA A 195 29.10 25.63 1.36
CA ALA A 195 29.74 25.67 2.67
C ALA A 195 29.13 24.74 3.73
N GLN A 196 27.96 24.12 3.51
CA GLN A 196 27.33 23.24 4.50
C GLN A 196 26.73 22.02 3.81
N GLY A 197 27.31 20.84 4.07
CA GLY A 197 26.97 19.54 3.47
C GLY A 197 25.57 19.01 3.78
N VAL A 198 24.53 19.79 3.53
CA VAL A 198 23.13 19.40 3.61
C VAL A 198 22.71 18.84 2.26
N THR A 199 22.59 17.51 2.21
CA THR A 199 22.37 16.68 1.02
C THR A 199 20.97 16.83 0.36
N ALA A 200 20.16 17.83 0.74
CA ALA A 200 18.83 18.07 0.20
C ALA A 200 18.51 19.56 0.08
N LYS A 201 18.64 20.10 -1.14
CA LYS A 201 18.26 21.49 -1.46
C LYS A 201 16.74 21.59 -1.50
N ARG A 202 16.14 22.62 -0.90
CA ARG A 202 14.69 22.84 -0.93
C ARG A 202 14.35 24.00 -1.85
N ILE A 203 13.32 23.83 -2.68
CA ILE A 203 12.74 24.89 -3.52
C ILE A 203 11.49 25.44 -2.87
N LEU A 204 11.27 26.76 -2.98
CA LEU A 204 10.05 27.43 -2.58
C LEU A 204 9.16 27.62 -3.82
N VAL A 205 8.04 26.92 -3.88
CA VAL A 205 7.12 26.97 -5.04
C VAL A 205 6.15 28.16 -4.95
N GLY A 206 5.96 28.69 -3.74
CA GLY A 206 5.04 29.80 -3.46
C GLY A 206 3.75 29.32 -2.80
N ARG A 207 2.65 30.04 -3.02
CA ARG A 207 1.34 29.79 -2.39
C ARG A 207 0.30 29.34 -3.44
N PRO A 208 -0.09 28.06 -3.47
CA PRO A 208 -1.09 27.56 -4.40
C PRO A 208 -2.48 28.09 -4.04
N ASN A 209 -3.20 28.64 -5.03
CA ASN A 209 -4.54 29.20 -4.84
C ASN A 209 -5.68 28.23 -5.20
N HIS A 210 -5.35 27.06 -5.74
CA HIS A 210 -6.31 26.03 -6.14
C HIS A 210 -6.01 24.73 -5.42
N ALA A 211 -7.06 23.97 -5.13
CA ALA A 211 -6.93 22.60 -4.64
C ALA A 211 -6.68 21.64 -5.80
N GLY A 212 -6.02 20.52 -5.52
CA GLY A 212 -5.72 19.47 -6.50
C GLY A 212 -4.25 19.06 -6.49
N VAL A 213 -3.84 18.34 -7.54
CA VAL A 213 -2.47 17.85 -7.68
C VAL A 213 -1.65 18.87 -8.47
N HIS A 214 -0.57 19.34 -7.86
CA HIS A 214 0.40 20.24 -8.47
C HIS A 214 1.65 19.47 -8.84
N TRP A 215 2.11 19.65 -10.08
CA TRP A 215 3.30 18.98 -10.58
C TRP A 215 4.46 19.95 -10.68
N ILE A 216 5.66 19.47 -10.42
CA ILE A 216 6.90 20.19 -10.67
C ILE A 216 7.65 19.37 -11.70
N ARG A 217 7.88 19.96 -12.86
CA ARG A 217 8.60 19.32 -13.95
C ARG A 217 9.91 20.04 -14.22
N GLY A 218 10.84 19.28 -14.76
CA GLY A 218 12.20 19.67 -15.10
C GLY A 218 12.91 18.42 -15.59
N ASP A 219 14.17 18.28 -15.20
CA ASP A 219 15.06 17.19 -15.67
C ASP A 219 14.75 15.82 -15.05
N ALA A 220 14.16 15.79 -13.84
CA ALA A 220 13.78 14.57 -13.15
C ALA A 220 12.25 14.36 -13.22
N PRO A 221 11.76 13.15 -13.56
CA PRO A 221 10.34 12.85 -13.55
C PRO A 221 9.79 12.71 -12.13
N GLY A 222 8.56 13.18 -11.90
CA GLY A 222 7.73 12.71 -10.77
C GLY A 222 7.68 13.59 -9.52
N LEU A 223 8.16 14.83 -9.53
CA LEU A 223 8.02 15.72 -8.38
C LEU A 223 6.64 16.41 -8.38
N GLY A 224 5.98 16.46 -7.21
CA GLY A 224 4.67 17.08 -7.09
C GLY A 224 4.16 17.09 -5.66
N PHE A 225 3.14 17.90 -5.40
CA PHE A 225 2.46 18.01 -4.11
C PHE A 225 0.96 18.17 -4.33
N THR A 226 0.18 17.76 -3.35
CA THR A 226 -1.28 17.91 -3.33
C THR A 226 -1.66 19.08 -2.45
N VAL A 227 -2.62 19.86 -2.91
CA VAL A 227 -3.16 21.00 -2.18
C VAL A 227 -4.62 20.72 -1.86
N ASN A 228 -4.99 20.79 -0.58
CA ASN A 228 -6.33 20.52 -0.11
C ASN A 228 -7.00 21.79 0.42
N VAL A 229 -8.32 21.86 0.32
CA VAL A 229 -9.10 22.90 0.98
C VAL A 229 -9.04 22.67 2.50
N PRO A 230 -8.75 23.70 3.32
CA PRO A 230 -8.76 23.56 4.77
C PRO A 230 -10.13 23.05 5.25
N ARG A 231 -10.14 22.16 6.25
CA ARG A 231 -11.40 21.63 6.82
C ARG A 231 -12.32 22.75 7.33
N GLN A 232 -11.76 23.84 7.84
CA GLN A 232 -12.53 25.00 8.32
C GLN A 232 -13.29 25.73 7.20
N ARG A 233 -12.95 25.50 5.94
CA ARG A 233 -13.67 26.05 4.78
C ARG A 233 -14.63 25.05 4.14
N LEU A 234 -14.67 23.81 4.62
CA LEU A 234 -15.65 22.83 4.19
C LEU A 234 -16.90 23.02 5.03
N ILE A 235 -18.01 23.40 4.40
CA ILE A 235 -19.32 23.35 5.03
C ILE A 235 -19.76 21.89 4.98
N THR A 236 -19.74 21.22 6.14
CA THR A 236 -20.14 19.81 6.28
C THR A 236 -21.57 19.67 6.78
N ASP A 237 -22.31 20.78 6.89
CA ASP A 237 -23.70 20.76 7.28
C ASP A 237 -24.52 20.00 6.23
N ARG A 238 -25.51 19.24 6.71
CA ARG A 238 -26.40 18.50 5.83
C ARG A 238 -27.17 19.51 4.98
N ILE A 239 -26.99 19.42 3.66
CA ILE A 239 -27.81 20.16 2.71
C ILE A 239 -29.24 19.61 2.72
N GLU A 240 -30.21 20.52 2.73
CA GLU A 240 -31.64 20.18 2.66
C GLU A 240 -32.07 19.83 1.24
N SER A 241 -33.05 18.93 1.11
CA SER A 241 -33.58 18.49 -0.19
C SER A 241 -34.08 19.67 -1.03
N SER A 242 -34.66 20.69 -0.39
CA SER A 242 -35.15 21.89 -1.08
C SER A 242 -34.03 22.72 -1.72
N GLU A 243 -32.82 22.69 -1.17
CA GLU A 243 -31.67 23.38 -1.75
C GLU A 243 -31.09 22.59 -2.92
N LEU A 244 -31.05 21.25 -2.82
CA LEU A 244 -30.69 20.38 -3.94
C LEU A 244 -31.62 20.57 -5.14
N SER A 245 -32.93 20.67 -4.90
CA SER A 245 -33.91 20.94 -5.97
C SER A 245 -33.70 22.30 -6.64
N LYS A 246 -33.19 23.30 -5.93
CA LYS A 246 -32.84 24.60 -6.53
C LYS A 246 -31.57 24.54 -7.36
N MET A 247 -30.58 23.76 -6.93
CA MET A 247 -29.27 23.66 -7.60
C MET A 247 -29.30 22.76 -8.84
N PHE A 248 -29.98 21.61 -8.74
CA PHE A 248 -29.96 20.59 -9.79
C PHE A 248 -31.28 20.50 -10.57
N GLY A 249 -32.36 21.10 -10.05
CA GLY A 249 -33.71 20.90 -10.55
C GLY A 249 -34.43 19.77 -9.82
N PRO A 250 -35.78 19.80 -9.74
CA PRO A 250 -36.55 18.86 -8.94
C PRO A 250 -36.46 17.39 -9.41
N ASP A 251 -36.22 17.15 -10.71
CA ASP A 251 -36.21 15.80 -11.30
C ASP A 251 -34.78 15.25 -11.57
N SER A 252 -33.75 16.03 -11.28
CA SER A 252 -32.37 15.69 -11.67
C SER A 252 -31.60 14.91 -10.60
N PHE A 253 -32.19 14.66 -9.44
CA PHE A 253 -31.55 13.94 -8.34
C PHE A 253 -32.54 13.07 -7.58
N ARG A 254 -32.06 11.93 -7.07
CA ARG A 254 -32.79 11.05 -6.15
C ARG A 254 -32.03 11.04 -4.83
N GLN A 255 -32.64 11.57 -3.78
CA GLN A 255 -32.05 11.55 -2.44
C GLN A 255 -32.44 10.26 -1.73
N ILE A 256 -31.44 9.44 -1.42
CA ILE A 256 -31.60 8.18 -0.66
C ILE A 256 -31.35 8.50 0.81
N ASN A 257 -32.36 8.33 1.66
CA ASN A 257 -32.27 8.68 3.08
C ASN A 257 -32.18 7.46 4.01
N SER A 258 -32.36 6.25 3.47
CA SER A 258 -32.30 5.00 4.21
C SER A 258 -31.47 3.96 3.47
N ILE A 259 -30.90 3.01 4.21
CA ILE A 259 -30.14 1.89 3.64
C ILE A 259 -31.06 0.98 2.79
N ASP A 260 -32.35 0.95 3.12
CA ASP A 260 -33.35 0.14 2.41
C ASP A 260 -33.71 0.73 1.04
N GLU A 261 -33.59 2.04 0.88
CA GLU A 261 -33.72 2.74 -0.40
C GLU A 261 -32.45 2.66 -1.25
N MET A 262 -31.33 2.22 -0.66
CA MET A 262 -30.07 2.00 -1.35
C MET A 262 -30.16 0.69 -2.13
N GLU A 263 -30.86 0.72 -3.26
CA GLU A 263 -30.64 -0.25 -4.32
C GLU A 263 -29.16 -0.19 -4.66
N TRP A 264 -28.43 -1.24 -4.27
CA TRP A 264 -27.03 -1.39 -4.62
C TRP A 264 -26.94 -1.47 -6.14
N THR A 265 -26.75 -0.32 -6.82
CA THR A 265 -26.28 -0.25 -8.21
C THR A 265 -24.80 -0.64 -8.29
N ALA A 266 -24.34 -1.53 -7.42
CA ALA A 266 -23.11 -2.26 -7.59
C ALA A 266 -23.43 -3.47 -8.46
N THR A 267 -23.54 -3.24 -9.77
CA THR A 267 -23.25 -4.15 -10.90
C THR A 267 -24.03 -3.67 -12.12
N ASP A 268 -23.62 -2.53 -12.69
CA ASP A 268 -23.65 -2.33 -14.16
C ASP A 268 -22.37 -2.90 -14.81
N GLY A 269 -21.65 -3.76 -14.07
CA GLY A 269 -20.66 -4.65 -14.64
C GLY A 269 -21.39 -5.78 -15.32
N SER A 270 -21.77 -5.56 -16.59
CA SER A 270 -22.23 -6.56 -17.56
C SER A 270 -22.73 -7.85 -16.92
N GLU A 271 -24.04 -7.96 -16.70
CA GLU A 271 -24.67 -9.25 -16.43
C GLU A 271 -24.16 -10.21 -17.52
N VAL A 272 -23.23 -11.11 -17.15
CA VAL A 272 -22.59 -12.02 -18.09
C VAL A 272 -23.66 -13.04 -18.42
N VAL A 273 -24.50 -12.71 -19.41
CA VAL A 273 -25.55 -13.61 -19.90
C VAL A 273 -24.83 -14.89 -20.29
N SER A 274 -25.04 -15.97 -19.54
CA SER A 274 -24.30 -17.20 -19.74
C SER A 274 -24.72 -17.79 -21.09
N LEU A 275 -23.89 -17.61 -22.12
CA LEU A 275 -24.11 -18.14 -23.47
C LEU A 275 -24.06 -19.69 -23.51
N TRP A 276 -23.69 -20.33 -22.40
CA TRP A 276 -23.64 -21.79 -22.29
C TRP A 276 -24.98 -22.46 -22.59
N SER A 277 -26.09 -21.90 -22.08
CA SER A 277 -27.43 -22.45 -22.29
C SER A 277 -27.87 -22.40 -23.76
N PRO A 278 -27.80 -21.26 -24.47
CA PRO A 278 -28.12 -21.23 -25.91
C PRO A 278 -27.12 -22.03 -26.78
N ILE A 279 -25.84 -22.11 -26.42
CA ILE A 279 -24.85 -22.93 -27.14
C ILE A 279 -25.15 -24.42 -27.00
N MET A 280 -25.48 -24.89 -25.80
CA MET A 280 -25.87 -26.29 -25.58
C MET A 280 -27.16 -26.64 -26.33
N LEU A 281 -28.12 -25.72 -26.38
CA LEU A 281 -29.35 -25.91 -27.14
C LEU A 281 -29.08 -26.01 -28.65
N LEU A 282 -28.16 -25.18 -29.18
CA LEU A 282 -27.73 -25.26 -30.58
C LEU A 282 -27.02 -26.60 -30.89
N ALA A 283 -26.14 -27.06 -30.00
CA ALA A 283 -25.46 -28.34 -30.14
C ALA A 283 -26.46 -29.52 -30.15
N LEU A 284 -27.47 -29.48 -29.27
CA LEU A 284 -28.55 -30.46 -29.24
C LEU A 284 -29.32 -30.49 -30.58
N LEU A 285 -29.62 -29.31 -31.13
CA LEU A 285 -30.36 -29.17 -32.38
C LEU A 285 -29.58 -29.75 -33.57
N VAL A 286 -28.26 -29.53 -33.62
CA VAL A 286 -27.36 -30.13 -34.62
C VAL A 286 -27.37 -31.66 -34.50
N PHE A 287 -27.27 -32.20 -33.28
CA PHE A 287 -27.31 -33.65 -33.04
C PHE A 287 -28.63 -34.28 -33.48
N LEU A 288 -29.75 -33.61 -33.20
CA LEU A 288 -31.09 -34.05 -33.65
C LEU A 288 -31.19 -34.05 -35.17
N LEU A 289 -30.65 -33.01 -35.82
CA LEU A 289 -30.64 -32.92 -37.27
C LEU A 289 -29.81 -34.06 -37.89
N GLU A 290 -28.66 -34.36 -37.29
CA GLU A 290 -27.80 -35.47 -37.70
C GLU A 290 -28.52 -36.82 -37.57
N GLN A 291 -29.24 -37.06 -36.47
CA GLN A 291 -30.03 -38.29 -36.29
C GLN A 291 -31.16 -38.40 -37.33
N VAL A 292 -31.85 -37.30 -37.66
CA VAL A 292 -32.90 -37.30 -38.69
C VAL A 292 -32.32 -37.56 -40.08
N LEU A 293 -31.20 -36.93 -40.42
CA LEU A 293 -30.51 -37.15 -41.69
C LEU A 293 -29.95 -38.57 -41.80
N GLY A 294 -29.29 -39.06 -40.75
CA GLY A 294 -28.79 -40.43 -40.67
C GLY A 294 -29.90 -41.45 -40.87
N ASN A 295 -31.04 -41.29 -40.18
CA ASN A 295 -32.15 -42.23 -40.32
C ASN A 295 -32.76 -42.22 -41.74
N ARG A 296 -32.78 -41.05 -42.41
CA ARG A 296 -33.27 -40.92 -43.79
C ARG A 296 -32.34 -41.55 -44.83
N PHE A 297 -31.02 -41.52 -44.62
CA PHE A 297 -30.04 -42.06 -45.57
C PHE A 297 -29.74 -43.55 -45.36
N TYR A 298 -29.77 -44.06 -44.12
CA TYR A 298 -29.55 -45.49 -43.85
C TYR A 298 -30.81 -46.36 -44.06
N GLY A 299 -32.02 -45.78 -44.03
CA GLY A 299 -33.27 -46.50 -44.33
C GLY A 299 -33.44 -46.97 -45.79
N ARG A 300 -32.59 -46.51 -46.73
CA ARG A 300 -32.68 -46.89 -48.16
C ARG A 300 -31.71 -47.98 -48.60
N SER A 301 -30.68 -48.28 -47.81
CA SER A 301 -29.67 -49.31 -48.14
C SER A 301 -30.17 -50.72 -47.83
N SER A 302 -30.91 -50.90 -46.73
CA SER A 302 -31.41 -52.21 -46.30
C SER A 302 -32.53 -52.77 -47.20
N ALA A 303 -33.32 -51.89 -47.85
CA ALA A 303 -34.36 -52.30 -48.81
C ALA A 303 -33.82 -52.74 -50.18
N ALA A 304 -32.62 -52.30 -50.57
CA ALA A 304 -31.96 -52.71 -51.81
C ALA A 304 -31.29 -54.09 -51.69
N GLU A 305 -30.77 -54.42 -50.50
CA GLU A 305 -30.11 -55.70 -50.24
C GLU A 305 -31.13 -56.86 -50.09
N ALA A 306 -32.29 -56.60 -49.47
CA ALA A 306 -33.38 -57.57 -49.36
C ALA A 306 -34.03 -57.96 -50.71
N ARG A 307 -33.98 -57.07 -51.73
CA ARG A 307 -34.48 -57.36 -53.08
C ARG A 307 -33.47 -58.13 -53.95
N THR A 308 -32.18 -58.03 -53.65
CA THR A 308 -31.12 -58.71 -54.41
C THR A 308 -30.94 -60.16 -53.96
N SER A 309 -31.18 -60.46 -52.68
CA SER A 309 -31.22 -61.83 -52.13
C SER A 309 -32.36 -62.68 -52.72
N LYS A 310 -33.56 -62.12 -52.91
CA LYS A 310 -34.70 -62.86 -53.50
C LYS A 310 -34.54 -63.20 -54.99
N ARG A 311 -33.67 -62.50 -55.72
CA ARG A 311 -33.46 -62.72 -57.17
C ARG A 311 -32.36 -63.75 -57.48
N ARG A 312 -31.54 -64.14 -56.50
CA ARG A 312 -30.55 -65.22 -56.62
C ARG A 312 -31.08 -66.62 -56.26
N VAL A 313 -32.36 -66.73 -55.91
CA VAL A 313 -33.08 -68.01 -55.78
C VAL A 313 -33.78 -68.40 -57.10
N ALA A 314 -33.61 -67.61 -58.17
CA ALA A 314 -34.16 -67.88 -59.49
C ALA A 314 -33.09 -67.71 -60.59
N ALA A 315 -32.04 -68.52 -60.50
CA ALA A 315 -31.16 -68.95 -61.60
C ALA A 315 -30.45 -70.23 -61.19
#